data_AF-A0A4R6J8F6-F1
#
_entry.id   AF-A0A4R6J8F6-F1
#
_cell.length_a   1.000
_cell.length_b   1.000
_cell.length_c   1.000
_cell.angle_alpha   90.00
_cell.angle_beta   90.00
_cell.angle_gamma   90.00
#
_symmetry.space_group_name_H-M   'P 1'
#
loop_
_entity.id
_entity.type
_entity.pdbx_description
1 polymer ?
#
loop_
_entity_poly.entity_id
_entity_poly.type
_entity_poly.pdbx_seq_one_letter_code
_entity_poly.pdbx_strand_id
1 'polypeptide(L)'
;MGAPPDGTGTVFVTLLEPGVFTAIWQGEAENAGDYVDVTGSRHEVVEWLSRCRARVFMAFVPERDEYVAFAANPGHVDLPI
;
A
#
# COMPACT_ATOMS: atom_id res chain seq x y z
N MET A 1 12.95 -1.76 -6.60
CA MET A 1 11.73 -1.89 -5.77
C MET A 1 12.05 -2.82 -4.60
N GLY A 2 11.70 -2.43 -3.37
CA GLY A 2 11.77 -3.35 -2.23
C GLY A 2 10.82 -4.53 -2.44
N ALA A 3 11.25 -5.74 -2.09
CA ALA A 3 10.37 -6.90 -2.15
C ALA A 3 9.22 -6.70 -1.14
N PRO A 4 7.97 -7.09 -1.47
CA PRO A 4 6.90 -7.12 -0.50
C PRO A 4 7.31 -8.02 0.67
N PRO A 5 7.10 -7.60 1.92
CA PRO A 5 7.47 -8.39 3.09
C PRO A 5 6.58 -9.64 3.23
N ASP A 6 7.20 -10.74 3.66
CA ASP A 6 6.51 -11.97 4.06
C ASP A 6 6.04 -11.83 5.52
N GLY A 7 4.84 -11.27 5.72
CA GLY A 7 4.30 -11.05 7.07
C GLY A 7 2.88 -10.54 7.07
N THR A 8 2.31 -10.31 8.26
CA THR A 8 1.04 -9.57 8.40
C THR A 8 1.31 -8.12 8.75
N GLY A 9 0.59 -7.21 8.11
CA GLY A 9 0.72 -5.78 8.39
C GLY A 9 -0.45 -4.98 7.86
N THR A 10 -0.35 -3.66 7.98
CA THR A 10 -1.23 -2.70 7.33
C THR A 10 -0.46 -1.98 6.23
N VAL A 11 -1.09 -1.78 5.08
CA VAL A 11 -0.52 -0.99 3.99
C VAL A 11 -1.21 0.36 3.91
N PHE A 12 -0.42 1.40 3.75
CA PHE A 12 -0.86 2.77 3.51
C PHE A 12 -0.38 3.22 2.13
N VAL A 13 -1.28 3.76 1.32
CA VAL A 13 -0.99 4.28 -0.02
C VAL A 13 -1.32 5.76 -0.04
N THR A 14 -0.41 6.58 -0.57
CA THR A 14 -0.56 8.03 -0.67
C THR A 14 -0.16 8.48 -2.07
N LEU A 15 -0.96 9.35 -2.69
CA LEU A 15 -0.55 10.11 -3.87
C LEU A 15 0.40 11.23 -3.42
N LEU A 16 1.66 11.18 -3.85
CA LEU A 16 2.71 12.11 -3.42
C LEU A 16 2.77 13.33 -4.36
N GLU A 17 2.72 13.07 -5.67
CA GLU A 17 2.63 14.06 -6.75
C GLU A 17 1.73 13.51 -7.86
N PRO A 18 1.22 14.32 -8.81
CA PRO A 18 0.42 13.83 -9.92
C PRO A 18 1.09 12.65 -10.65
N GLY A 19 0.52 11.45 -10.51
CA GLY A 19 1.04 10.21 -11.11
C GLY A 19 2.10 9.45 -10.29
N VAL A 20 2.54 9.98 -9.16
CA VAL A 20 3.54 9.38 -8.26
C VAL A 20 2.88 8.98 -6.94
N PHE A 21 2.99 7.69 -6.62
CA PHE A 21 2.40 7.08 -5.44
C PHE A 21 3.49 6.51 -4.53
N THR A 22 3.25 6.57 -3.24
CA THR A 22 4.04 5.86 -2.23
C THR A 22 3.13 4.88 -1.52
N ALA A 23 3.59 3.64 -1.37
CA ALA A 23 2.96 2.65 -0.52
C ALA A 23 3.93 2.21 0.58
N ILE A 24 3.43 2.12 1.81
CA ILE A 24 4.19 1.71 2.99
C ILE A 24 3.46 0.53 3.60
N TRP A 25 4.12 -0.61 3.71
CA TRP A 25 3.69 -1.71 4.57
C TRP A 25 4.30 -1.51 5.95
N GLN A 26 3.47 -1.59 6.98
CA GLN A 26 3.87 -1.54 8.37
C GLN A 26 3.52 -2.88 9.03
N GLY A 27 4.53 -3.56 9.57
CA GLY A 27 4.36 -4.88 10.18
C GLY A 27 3.56 -4.84 11.47
N GLU A 28 2.78 -5.88 11.69
CA GLU A 28 1.99 -6.12 12.90
C GLU A 28 2.45 -7.39 13.61
N ALA A 29 2.06 -7.55 14.88
CA ALA A 29 2.34 -8.73 15.70
C ALA A 29 3.84 -9.10 15.73
N GLU A 30 4.22 -10.24 15.15
CA GLU A 30 5.60 -10.71 15.09
C GLU A 30 6.52 -9.86 14.20
N ASN A 31 5.94 -9.05 13.31
CA ASN A 31 6.63 -8.06 12.48
C ASN A 31 6.52 -6.63 13.02
N ALA A 32 6.07 -6.44 14.27
CA ALA A 32 5.89 -5.10 14.83
C ALA A 32 7.22 -4.33 14.86
N GLY A 33 7.24 -3.16 14.22
CA GLY A 33 8.42 -2.31 14.08
C GLY A 33 9.12 -2.40 12.72
N ASP A 34 8.79 -3.42 11.92
CA ASP A 34 9.27 -3.53 10.54
C ASP A 34 8.43 -2.66 9.61
N TYR A 35 9.06 -2.10 8.58
CA TYR A 35 8.37 -1.44 7.50
C TYR A 35 9.11 -1.62 6.18
N VAL A 36 8.36 -1.59 5.09
CA VAL A 36 8.88 -1.58 3.72
C VAL A 36 8.07 -0.60 2.91
N ASP A 37 8.73 0.25 2.16
CA ASP A 37 8.09 1.20 1.27
C ASP A 37 8.47 0.99 -0.20
N VAL A 38 7.58 1.44 -1.08
CA VAL A 38 7.81 1.59 -2.51
C VAL A 38 7.26 2.94 -2.95
N THR A 39 7.98 3.61 -3.83
CA THR A 39 7.52 4.84 -4.49
C THR A 39 7.67 4.68 -5.99
N GLY A 40 6.65 5.06 -6.76
CA GLY A 40 6.66 4.94 -8.21
C GLY A 40 5.34 5.30 -8.85
N SER A 41 5.16 4.87 -10.09
CA SER A 41 3.90 5.00 -10.83
C SER A 41 2.78 4.19 -10.17
N ARG A 42 1.53 4.52 -10.53
CA ARG A 42 0.35 3.72 -10.11
C ARG A 42 0.52 2.24 -10.42
N HIS A 43 1.09 1.92 -11.59
CA HIS A 43 1.28 0.54 -12.01
C HIS A 43 2.27 -0.21 -11.11
N GLU A 44 3.43 0.39 -10.82
CA GLU A 44 4.46 -0.21 -9.96
C GLU A 44 3.94 -0.42 -8.53
N VAL A 45 3.21 0.56 -7.99
CA VAL A 45 2.60 0.44 -6.66
C VAL A 45 1.52 -0.65 -6.66
N VAL A 46 0.61 -0.68 -7.63
CA VAL A 46 -0.40 -1.75 -7.74
C VAL A 46 0.23 -3.13 -7.87
N GLU A 47 1.28 -3.25 -8.68
CA GLU A 47 2.01 -4.52 -8.82
C GLU A 47 2.61 -4.96 -7.48
N TRP A 48 3.22 -4.03 -6.74
CA TRP A 48 3.75 -4.31 -5.40
C TRP A 48 2.65 -4.72 -4.41
N LEU A 49 1.55 -3.96 -4.36
CA LEU A 49 0.38 -4.25 -3.52
C LEU A 49 -0.21 -5.63 -3.78
N SER A 50 -0.25 -6.05 -5.04
CA SER A 50 -0.79 -7.37 -5.43
C SER A 50 0.00 -8.56 -4.86
N ARG A 51 1.23 -8.31 -4.39
CA ARG A 51 2.14 -9.29 -3.79
C ARG A 51 2.27 -9.12 -2.27
N CYS A 52 1.79 -8.01 -1.71
CA CYS A 52 1.81 -7.78 -0.27
C CYS A 52 0.84 -8.70 0.46
N ARG A 53 1.28 -9.23 1.60
CA ARG A 53 0.38 -9.77 2.61
C ARG A 53 0.10 -8.68 3.63
N ALA A 54 -1.10 -8.15 3.59
CA ALA A 54 -1.58 -7.19 4.56
C ALA A 54 -2.99 -7.57 4.99
N ARG A 55 -3.30 -7.32 6.26
CA ARG A 55 -4.63 -7.50 6.81
C ARG A 55 -5.56 -6.38 6.34
N VAL A 56 -5.01 -5.18 6.20
CA VAL A 56 -5.73 -3.97 5.82
C VAL A 56 -4.90 -3.20 4.80
N PHE A 57 -5.57 -2.70 3.77
CA PHE A 57 -5.01 -1.77 2.80
C PHE A 57 -5.79 -0.46 2.88
N MET A 58 -5.07 0.64 3.08
CA MET A 58 -5.61 1.98 3.27
C MET A 58 -5.05 2.92 2.22
N ALA A 59 -5.88 3.74 1.60
CA ALA A 59 -5.46 4.78 0.67
C ALA A 59 -5.88 6.15 1.19
N PHE A 60 -4.97 7.12 1.20
CA PHE A 60 -5.27 8.50 1.57
C PHE A 60 -5.95 9.22 0.41
N VAL A 61 -7.19 9.68 0.60
CA VAL A 61 -7.99 10.40 -0.40
C VAL A 61 -7.93 11.90 -0.10
N PRO A 62 -7.12 12.69 -0.85
CA PRO A 62 -6.89 14.10 -0.53
C PRO A 62 -8.16 14.97 -0.54
N GLU A 63 -9.14 14.66 -1.39
CA GLU A 63 -10.40 15.39 -1.50
C GLU A 63 -11.27 15.25 -0.25
N ARG A 64 -11.04 14.20 0.54
CA ARG A 64 -11.80 13.85 1.74
C ARG A 64 -10.98 14.01 3.03
N ASP A 65 -9.67 14.26 2.89
CA ASP A 65 -8.70 14.34 3.99
C ASP A 65 -8.76 13.13 4.94
N GLU A 66 -8.90 11.92 4.37
CA GLU A 66 -9.04 10.68 5.15
C GLU A 66 -8.39 9.47 4.49
N TYR A 67 -8.10 8.45 5.30
CA TYR A 67 -7.71 7.13 4.82
C TYR A 67 -8.94 6.24 4.64
N VAL A 68 -9.08 5.67 3.43
CA VAL A 68 -10.17 4.74 3.08
C VAL A 68 -9.62 3.34 2.88
N ALA A 69 -10.28 2.34 3.47
CA ALA A 69 -9.93 0.95 3.25
C ALA A 69 -10.32 0.49 1.83
N PHE A 70 -9.46 -0.31 1.18
CA PHE A 70 -9.73 -0.87 -0.14
C PHE A 70 -9.28 -2.34 -0.22
N ALA A 71 -9.75 -3.03 -1.26
CA ALA A 71 -9.36 -4.42 -1.51
C ALA A 71 -8.15 -4.46 -2.46
N ALA A 72 -7.09 -5.17 -2.05
CA ALA A 72 -5.97 -5.50 -2.91
C ALA A 72 -5.89 -7.03 -3.04
N ASN A 73 -6.36 -7.55 -4.17
CA ASN A 73 -6.26 -8.97 -4.49
C ASN A 73 -5.16 -9.19 -5.54
N PRO A 74 -4.55 -10.38 -5.59
CA PRO A 74 -3.64 -10.74 -6.67
C PRO A 74 -4.31 -10.53 -8.03
N GLY A 75 -3.72 -9.68 -8.88
CA GLY A 75 -4.23 -9.35 -10.21
C GLY A 75 -5.38 -8.32 -10.27
N HIS A 76 -5.90 -7.85 -9.13
CA HIS A 76 -6.93 -6.80 -9.10
C HIS A 76 -6.82 -5.93 -7.85
N VAL A 77 -6.38 -4.69 -8.04
CA VAL A 77 -6.31 -3.65 -7.00
C VAL A 77 -7.06 -2.44 -7.49
N ASP A 78 -8.09 -2.02 -6.75
CA ASP A 78 -8.87 -0.82 -7.04
C ASP A 78 -8.46 0.29 -6.06
N LEU A 79 -7.53 1.15 -6.52
CA LEU A 79 -7.07 2.29 -5.73
C LEU A 79 -8.08 3.43 -5.83
N PRO A 80 -8.66 3.91 -4.70
CA PRO A 80 -9.73 4.91 -4.68
C PRO A 80 -9.24 6.37 -4.86
N ILE A 81 -8.06 6.53 -5.46
CA ILE A 81 -7.30 7.78 -5.65
C ILE A 81 -6.86 7.95 -7.09
#